data_AF-A0A4Y2KFB4-F1
#
_entry.id   AF-A0A4Y2KFB4-F1
#
_cell.length_a   1.000
_cell.length_b   1.000
_cell.length_c   1.000
_cell.angle_alpha   90.00
_cell.angle_beta   90.00
_cell.angle_gamma   90.00
#
_symmetry.space_group_name_H-M   'P 1'
#
loop_
_entity.id
_entity.type
_entity.pdbx_description
1 polymer ?
#
loop_
_entity_poly.entity_id
_entity_poly.type
_entity_poly.pdbx_seq_one_letter_code
_entity_poly.pdbx_strand_id
1 'polypeptide(L)'
;MKEVYGERCLARCTIFRWCQCYEAGRVNIKDLPRPGQAHVVTNSVAISAVDELIRQNRRITTSEIAVELSISKGTVRHIIHKKLGYGKVCAQWVQKHLSEGQKKARMGVCMKHQFLH
;
A
#
# COMPACT_ATOMS: atom_id res chain seq x y z
N MET A 1 43.01 -15.24 -5.46
CA MET A 1 41.57 -15.19 -5.82
C MET A 1 41.26 -15.99 -7.08
N LYS A 2 41.83 -15.65 -8.24
CA LYS A 2 41.60 -16.41 -9.49
C LYS A 2 42.14 -17.85 -9.43
N GLU A 3 43.23 -18.08 -8.70
CA GLU A 3 43.78 -19.43 -8.46
C GLU A 3 42.84 -20.35 -7.67
N VAL A 4 42.03 -19.80 -6.74
CA VAL A 4 41.16 -20.58 -5.86
C VAL A 4 39.72 -20.63 -6.38
N TYR A 5 39.23 -19.53 -6.95
CA TYR A 5 37.82 -19.37 -7.38
C TYR A 5 37.66 -19.32 -8.90
N GLY A 6 38.74 -19.46 -9.66
CA GLY A 6 38.73 -19.45 -11.12
C GLY A 6 38.16 -18.14 -11.69
N GLU A 7 37.49 -18.26 -12.84
CA GLU A 7 36.88 -17.14 -13.55
C GLU A 7 35.64 -16.56 -12.86
N ARG A 8 35.07 -17.29 -11.88
CA ARG A 8 33.93 -16.82 -11.09
C ARG A 8 34.33 -15.92 -9.92
N CYS A 9 35.61 -15.55 -9.81
CA CYS A 9 36.08 -14.68 -8.74
C CYS A 9 35.53 -13.25 -8.90
N LEU A 10 35.25 -12.59 -7.77
CA LEU A 10 34.85 -11.19 -7.76
C LEU A 10 35.99 -10.29 -8.27
N ALA A 11 35.62 -9.23 -8.99
CA ALA A 11 36.56 -8.21 -9.42
C ALA A 11 37.28 -7.58 -8.21
N ARG A 12 38.57 -7.25 -8.38
CA ARG A 12 39.43 -6.69 -7.32
C ARG A 12 38.83 -5.41 -6.69
N CYS A 13 38.19 -4.57 -7.49
CA CYS A 13 37.49 -3.37 -7.02
C CYS A 13 36.33 -3.69 -6.06
N THR A 14 35.56 -4.75 -6.33
CA THR A 14 34.47 -5.20 -5.45
C THR A 14 35.01 -5.68 -4.12
N ILE A 15 36.14 -6.40 -4.12
CA ILE A 15 36.81 -6.89 -2.90
C ILE A 15 37.26 -5.72 -2.03
N PHE A 16 37.95 -4.73 -2.59
CA PHE A 16 38.39 -3.54 -1.85
C PHE A 16 37.21 -2.76 -1.25
N ARG A 17 36.12 -2.59 -2.01
CA ARG A 17 34.91 -1.94 -1.50
C ARG A 17 34.31 -2.68 -0.30
N TRP A 18 34.35 -4.01 -0.32
CA TRP A 18 33.91 -4.83 0.82
C TRP A 18 34.85 -4.69 2.02
N CYS A 19 36.17 -4.73 1.83
CA CYS A 19 37.14 -4.49 2.90
C CYS A 19 36.90 -3.14 3.60
N GLN A 20 36.73 -2.07 2.84
CA GLN A 20 36.41 -0.74 3.38
C GLN A 20 35.09 -0.73 4.16
N CYS A 21 34.06 -1.42 3.67
CA CYS A 21 32.80 -1.56 4.39
C CYS A 21 32.97 -2.29 5.73
N TYR A 22 33.77 -3.35 5.77
CA TYR A 22 34.05 -4.08 7.01
C TYR A 22 34.86 -3.25 8.00
N GLU A 23 35.88 -2.52 7.54
CA GLU A 23 36.65 -1.57 8.35
C GLU A 23 35.76 -0.46 8.92
N ALA A 24 34.76 -0.01 8.14
CA ALA A 24 33.72 0.92 8.59
C ALA A 24 32.66 0.29 9.53
N GLY A 25 32.86 -0.95 9.98
CA GLY A 25 32.00 -1.63 10.95
C GLY A 25 30.76 -2.33 10.36
N ARG A 26 30.63 -2.42 9.03
CA ARG A 26 29.54 -3.20 8.42
C ARG A 26 29.77 -4.69 8.63
N VAL A 27 28.95 -5.32 9.46
CA VAL A 27 28.98 -6.79 9.68
C VAL A 27 28.01 -7.56 8.78
N ASN A 28 27.03 -6.87 8.19
CA ASN A 28 25.97 -7.52 7.39
C ASN A 28 26.42 -7.78 5.95
N ILE A 29 26.43 -9.05 5.56
CA ILE A 29 26.79 -9.56 4.22
C ILE A 29 25.65 -9.37 3.20
N LYS A 30 24.39 -9.23 3.65
CA LYS A 30 23.26 -9.02 2.75
C LYS A 30 23.34 -7.66 2.07
N ASP A 31 22.79 -7.60 0.86
CA ASP A 31 22.61 -6.34 0.13
C ASP A 31 21.79 -5.36 0.98
N LEU A 32 22.27 -4.11 1.03
CA LEU A 32 21.49 -3.02 1.61
C LEU A 32 20.24 -2.75 0.76
N PRO A 33 19.18 -2.17 1.34
CA PRO A 33 18.03 -1.72 0.57
C PRO A 33 18.51 -0.85 -0.59
N ARG A 34 18.29 -1.31 -1.81
CA ARG A 34 18.63 -0.53 -3.00
C ARG A 34 17.55 0.53 -3.19
N PRO A 35 17.90 1.83 -3.27
CA PRO A 35 16.92 2.84 -3.64
C PRO A 35 16.40 2.52 -5.04
N GLY A 36 15.11 2.19 -5.13
CA GLY A 36 14.41 1.89 -6.37
C GLY A 36 13.46 3.01 -6.79
N GLN A 37 13.03 2.99 -8.06
CA GLN A 37 12.18 4.02 -8.69
C GLN A 37 10.84 4.27 -7.96
N ALA A 38 10.26 3.26 -7.32
CA ALA A 38 8.99 3.37 -6.59
C ALA A 38 9.04 4.33 -5.39
N HIS A 39 10.23 4.54 -4.79
CA HIS A 39 10.37 5.40 -3.62
C HIS A 39 10.32 6.90 -3.96
N VAL A 40 10.62 7.27 -5.21
CA VAL A 40 10.69 8.68 -5.64
C VAL A 40 9.32 9.21 -6.07
N VAL A 41 8.49 8.37 -6.69
CA VAL A 41 7.17 8.79 -7.23
C VAL A 41 6.08 8.80 -6.14
N THR A 42 6.29 8.08 -5.03
CA THR A 42 5.30 7.92 -3.96
C THR A 42 5.54 8.94 -2.83
N ASN A 43 5.33 10.23 -3.12
CA ASN A 43 5.43 11.28 -2.10
C ASN A 43 4.26 11.19 -1.09
N SER A 44 4.49 11.64 0.15
CA SER A 44 3.48 11.73 1.21
C SER A 44 2.22 12.48 0.77
N VAL A 45 2.39 13.57 0.02
CA VAL A 45 1.28 14.37 -0.55
C VAL A 45 0.37 13.54 -1.45
N ALA A 46 0.96 12.73 -2.34
CA ALA A 46 0.19 11.87 -3.24
C ALA A 46 -0.54 10.75 -2.48
N ILE A 47 0.08 10.20 -1.42
CA ILE A 47 -0.55 9.20 -0.56
C ILE A 47 -1.80 9.79 0.13
N SER A 48 -1.68 10.99 0.70
CA SER A 48 -2.79 11.66 1.37
C SER A 48 -3.93 12.02 0.41
N ALA A 49 -3.60 12.54 -0.78
CA ALA A 49 -4.61 12.86 -1.79
C ALA A 49 -5.39 11.62 -2.26
N VAL A 50 -4.71 10.49 -2.45
CA VAL A 50 -5.37 9.20 -2.77
C VAL A 50 -6.29 8.75 -1.62
N ASP A 51 -5.85 8.86 -0.36
CA ASP A 51 -6.68 8.48 0.80
C ASP A 51 -7.94 9.36 0.90
N GLU A 52 -7.81 10.65 0.66
CA GLU A 52 -8.92 11.60 0.70
C GLU A 52 -9.98 11.27 -0.36
N LEU A 53 -9.58 11.06 -1.62
CA LEU A 53 -10.50 10.69 -2.70
C LEU A 53 -11.26 9.38 -2.39
N ILE A 54 -10.57 8.39 -1.82
CA ILE A 54 -11.20 7.12 -1.42
C ILE A 54 -12.18 7.32 -0.26
N ARG A 55 -11.88 8.22 0.69
CA ARG A 55 -12.77 8.53 1.82
C ARG A 55 -14.03 9.27 1.37
N GLN A 56 -13.90 10.20 0.42
CA GLN A 56 -15.01 10.94 -0.15
C GLN A 56 -15.94 10.03 -0.97
N ASN A 57 -15.38 9.15 -1.81
CA ASN A 57 -16.14 8.19 -2.59
C ASN A 57 -15.56 6.78 -2.47
N ARG A 58 -16.18 5.95 -1.61
CA ARG A 58 -15.77 4.55 -1.39
C ARG A 58 -15.89 3.65 -2.63
N ARG A 59 -16.53 4.12 -3.71
CA ARG A 59 -16.69 3.39 -4.98
C ARG A 59 -15.80 3.93 -6.11
N ILE A 60 -14.93 4.92 -5.82
CA ILE A 60 -14.04 5.49 -6.83
C ILE A 60 -13.11 4.42 -7.42
N THR A 61 -12.85 4.52 -8.72
CA THR A 61 -11.99 3.60 -9.44
C THR A 61 -10.54 4.07 -9.46
N THR A 62 -9.60 3.13 -9.60
CA THR A 62 -8.17 3.46 -9.74
C THR A 62 -7.88 4.29 -10.99
N SER A 63 -8.75 4.23 -12.01
CA SER A 63 -8.60 5.01 -13.24
C SER A 63 -8.99 6.46 -13.02
N GLU A 64 -10.08 6.73 -12.30
CA GLU A 64 -10.51 8.09 -11.95
C GLU A 64 -9.45 8.78 -11.09
N ILE A 65 -8.96 8.11 -10.03
CA ILE A 65 -7.88 8.64 -9.19
C ILE A 65 -6.63 8.96 -10.02
N ALA A 66 -6.26 8.08 -10.96
CA ALA A 66 -5.08 8.28 -11.79
C ALA A 66 -5.20 9.53 -12.68
N VAL A 67 -6.38 9.76 -13.25
CA VAL A 67 -6.68 10.94 -14.07
C VAL A 67 -6.68 12.20 -13.19
N GLU A 68 -7.39 12.17 -12.06
CA GLU A 68 -7.55 13.32 -11.18
C GLU A 68 -6.23 13.80 -10.58
N LEU A 69 -5.37 12.87 -10.16
CA LEU A 69 -4.06 13.18 -9.59
C LEU A 69 -2.94 13.21 -10.63
N SER A 70 -3.24 13.00 -11.92
CA SER A 70 -2.25 12.95 -13.01
C SER A 70 -1.06 12.01 -12.73
N ILE A 71 -1.35 10.84 -12.16
CA ILE A 71 -0.35 9.80 -11.81
C ILE A 71 -0.67 8.49 -12.53
N SER A 72 0.34 7.64 -12.68
CA SER A 72 0.13 6.34 -13.33
C SER A 72 -0.82 5.44 -12.52
N LYS A 73 -1.64 4.63 -13.22
CA LYS A 73 -2.50 3.61 -12.58
C LYS A 73 -1.70 2.63 -11.72
N GLY A 74 -0.44 2.34 -12.11
CA GLY A 74 0.47 1.50 -11.34
C GLY A 74 0.85 2.12 -9.99
N THR A 75 1.13 3.42 -9.99
CA THR A 75 1.40 4.20 -8.77
C THR A 75 0.18 4.21 -7.86
N VAL A 76 -1.02 4.48 -8.39
CA VAL A 76 -2.28 4.45 -7.60
C VAL A 76 -2.46 3.08 -6.96
N ARG A 77 -2.33 2.00 -7.74
CA ARG A 77 -2.45 0.63 -7.22
C ARG A 77 -1.42 0.33 -6.13
N HIS A 78 -0.19 0.79 -6.29
CA HIS A 78 0.86 0.65 -5.27
C HIS A 78 0.50 1.42 -3.99
N ILE A 79 0.03 2.66 -4.09
CA ILE A 79 -0.39 3.46 -2.94
C ILE A 79 -1.54 2.76 -2.19
N ILE A 80 -2.60 2.39 -2.90
CA ILE A 80 -3.79 1.76 -2.30
C ILE A 80 -3.43 0.50 -1.52
N HIS A 81 -2.67 -0.42 -2.13
CA HIS A 81 -2.42 -1.72 -1.52
C HIS A 81 -1.19 -1.79 -0.62
N LYS A 82 -0.11 -1.05 -0.95
CA LYS A 82 1.18 -1.15 -0.24
C LYS A 82 1.43 -0.04 0.76
N LYS A 83 0.83 1.15 0.56
CA LYS A 83 0.99 2.29 1.47
C LYS A 83 -0.22 2.46 2.40
N LEU A 84 -1.43 2.38 1.87
CA LEU A 84 -2.68 2.54 2.63
C LEU A 84 -3.26 1.21 3.13
N GLY A 85 -2.92 0.09 2.49
CA GLY A 85 -3.39 -1.24 2.90
C GLY A 85 -4.86 -1.51 2.58
N TYR A 86 -5.49 -0.74 1.69
CA TYR A 86 -6.87 -0.96 1.30
C TYR A 86 -7.05 -2.18 0.40
N GLY A 87 -8.19 -2.85 0.58
CA GLY A 87 -8.66 -3.95 -0.26
C GLY A 87 -9.99 -3.62 -0.93
N LYS A 88 -10.23 -4.19 -2.11
CA LYS A 88 -11.53 -4.08 -2.78
C LYS A 88 -12.52 -5.06 -2.14
N VAL A 89 -13.67 -4.57 -1.72
CA VAL A 89 -14.79 -5.37 -1.23
C VAL A 89 -16.01 -5.11 -2.11
N CYS A 90 -16.76 -6.17 -2.45
CA CYS A 90 -18.01 -6.04 -3.20
C CYS A 90 -19.11 -5.48 -2.30
N ALA A 91 -19.96 -4.60 -2.84
CA ALA A 91 -21.12 -4.11 -2.11
C ALA A 91 -22.09 -5.27 -1.83
N GLN A 92 -22.65 -5.30 -0.62
CA GLN A 92 -23.70 -6.25 -0.26
C GLN A 92 -25.03 -5.81 -0.85
N TRP A 93 -25.82 -6.78 -1.33
CA TRP A 93 -27.19 -6.54 -1.78
C TRP A 93 -28.08 -6.20 -0.58
N VAL A 94 -28.85 -5.13 -0.70
CA VAL A 94 -29.84 -4.72 0.29
C VAL A 94 -31.22 -4.85 -0.33
N GLN A 95 -32.11 -5.59 0.33
CA GLN A 95 -33.42 -5.98 -0.21
C GLN A 95 -34.34 -4.80 -0.56
N LYS A 96 -34.27 -3.69 0.18
CA LYS A 96 -35.14 -2.52 -0.04
C LYS A 96 -34.45 -1.23 0.37
N HIS A 97 -34.70 -0.17 -0.39
CA HIS A 97 -34.35 1.19 0.00
C HIS A 97 -35.39 1.69 1.02
N LEU A 98 -35.01 1.73 2.30
CA LEU A 98 -35.91 2.11 3.39
C LEU A 98 -36.01 3.62 3.54
N SER A 99 -37.22 4.13 3.79
CA SER A 99 -37.42 5.52 4.22
C SER A 99 -36.98 5.71 5.68
N GLU A 100 -36.73 6.95 6.09
CA GLU A 100 -36.37 7.26 7.48
C GLU A 100 -37.43 6.81 8.49
N GLY A 101 -38.72 6.95 8.16
CA GLY A 101 -39.81 6.43 8.99
C GLY A 101 -39.75 4.92 9.17
N GLN A 102 -39.46 4.18 8.09
CA GLN A 102 -39.30 2.72 8.13
C GLN A 102 -38.08 2.30 8.96
N LYS A 103 -36.95 3.03 8.86
CA LYS A 103 -35.76 2.77 9.68
C LYS A 103 -36.06 2.96 11.17
N LYS A 104 -36.71 4.06 11.54
CA LYS A 104 -37.10 4.33 12.94
C LYS A 104 -38.04 3.27 13.50
N ALA A 105 -39.05 2.85 12.72
CA ALA A 105 -39.96 1.79 13.13
C ALA A 105 -39.22 0.47 13.39
N ARG A 106 -38.31 0.06 12.48
CA ARG A 106 -37.49 -1.14 12.65
C ARG A 106 -36.60 -1.07 13.88
N MET A 107 -35.92 0.06 14.10
CA MET A 107 -35.11 0.29 15.30
C MET A 107 -35.94 0.18 16.58
N GLY A 108 -37.14 0.76 16.60
CA GLY A 108 -38.05 0.70 17.75
C GLY A 108 -38.51 -0.73 18.07
N VAL A 109 -38.80 -1.55 17.06
CA VAL A 109 -39.12 -2.97 17.24
C VAL A 109 -37.92 -3.73 17.80
N CYS A 110 -36.73 -3.59 17.20
CA CYS A 110 -35.52 -4.25 17.68
C CYS A 110 -35.18 -3.89 19.13
N MET A 111 -35.26 -2.61 19.50
CA MET A 111 -35.01 -2.18 20.88
C MET A 111 -36.00 -2.81 21.86
N LYS A 112 -37.31 -2.86 21.53
CA LYS A 112 -38.31 -3.51 22.41
C LYS A 112 -37.99 -4.98 22.67
N HIS A 113 -37.55 -5.72 21.64
CA HIS A 113 -37.19 -7.13 21.80
C HIS A 113 -35.89 -7.34 22.59
N GLN A 114 -35.01 -6.35 22.66
CA GLN A 114 -33.74 -6.43 23.39
C GLN A 114 -33.89 -6.19 24.90
N PHE A 115 -34.97 -5.52 25.34
CA PHE A 115 -35.26 -5.25 26.76
C PHE A 115 -36.35 -6.15 27.37
N LEU A 116 -36.86 -7.11 26.59
CA LEU A 116 -37.82 -8.13 27.05
C LEU A 116 -37.13 -9.45 27.47
N HIS A 117 -35.79 -9.46 27.47
CA HIS A 117 -34.91 -10.48 28.03
C HIS A 117 -33.92 -9.80 28.97
#